data_AF-A0A7W0L003-F1
#
_entry.id   AF-A0A7W0L003-F1
#
_cell.length_a   1.000
_cell.length_b   1.000
_cell.length_c   1.000
_cell.angle_alpha   90.00
_cell.angle_beta   90.00
_cell.angle_gamma   90.00
#
_symmetry.space_group_name_H-M   'P 1'
#
loop_
_entity.id
_entity.type
_entity.pdbx_description
1 polymer ?
#
loop_
_entity_poly.entity_id
_entity_poly.type
_entity_poly.pdbx_seq_one_letter_code
_entity_poly.pdbx_strand_id
1 'polypeptide(L)'
;LVAPGYRCPPRLVGVDRTVRRRPGGAVVAVRVKGRPWNAVLSDMIEGVVAVNDLQPPAATRIRTDLWVLLGSEQVATEASRVA
;
A
#
# COMPACT_ATOMS: atom_id res chain seq x y z
N LEU A 1 2.91 -14.41 -4.15
CA LEU A 1 1.87 -13.37 -3.99
C LEU A 1 1.43 -12.89 -5.36
N VAL A 2 0.16 -12.52 -5.52
CA VAL A 2 -0.34 -11.77 -6.68
C VAL A 2 -0.21 -10.28 -6.38
N ALA A 3 0.45 -9.54 -7.28
CA ALA A 3 0.61 -8.10 -7.14
C ALA A 3 -0.72 -7.39 -7.43
N PRO A 4 -1.22 -6.52 -6.53
CA PRO A 4 -2.38 -5.70 -6.82
C PRO A 4 -2.05 -4.57 -7.78
N GLY A 5 -2.98 -4.22 -8.66
CA GLY A 5 -2.91 -2.96 -9.40
C GLY A 5 -3.33 -1.79 -8.50
N TYR A 6 -2.53 -0.72 -8.46
CA TYR A 6 -2.88 0.48 -7.69
C TYR A 6 -3.54 1.56 -8.53
N ARG A 7 -4.52 2.25 -7.95
CA ARG A 7 -5.22 3.42 -8.51
C ARG A 7 -5.46 4.49 -7.44
N CYS A 8 -5.72 5.71 -7.87
CA CYS A 8 -6.18 6.78 -7.00
C CYS A 8 -7.08 7.76 -7.77
N PRO A 9 -8.07 8.41 -7.13
CA PRO A 9 -8.60 8.11 -5.79
C PRO A 9 -9.56 6.91 -5.80
N PRO A 10 -9.99 6.40 -4.63
CA PRO A 10 -11.15 5.51 -4.53
C PRO A 10 -12.40 6.17 -5.12
N ARG A 11 -13.28 5.38 -5.75
CA ARG A 11 -14.56 5.88 -6.29
C ARG A 11 -15.66 6.00 -5.25
N LEU A 12 -15.39 5.54 -4.03
CA LEU A 12 -16.30 5.62 -2.89
C LEU A 12 -15.94 6.84 -2.04
N VAL A 13 -16.90 7.76 -1.86
CA VAL A 13 -16.72 9.01 -1.11
C VAL A 13 -16.43 8.71 0.35
N GLY A 14 -15.50 9.46 0.95
CA GLY A 14 -15.16 9.36 2.36
C GLY A 14 -14.29 8.15 2.74
N VAL A 15 -13.89 7.32 1.79
CA VAL A 15 -13.10 6.12 2.05
C VAL A 15 -11.64 6.31 1.66
N ASP A 16 -10.72 5.85 2.52
CA ASP A 16 -9.28 5.93 2.31
C ASP A 16 -8.74 4.86 1.37
N ARG A 17 -9.31 3.66 1.42
CA ARG A 17 -8.90 2.53 0.59
C ARG A 17 -10.06 1.63 0.21
N THR A 18 -10.08 1.18 -1.05
CA THR A 18 -11.02 0.17 -1.53
C THR A 18 -10.29 -0.96 -2.24
N VAL A 19 -10.80 -2.18 -2.13
CA VAL A 19 -10.31 -3.36 -2.86
C VAL A 19 -11.40 -3.85 -3.81
N ARG A 20 -11.07 -3.98 -5.09
CA ARG A 20 -11.97 -4.58 -6.10
C ARG A 20 -11.33 -5.84 -6.67
N ARG A 21 -11.89 -7.00 -6.34
CA ARG A 21 -11.45 -8.31 -6.85
C ARG A 21 -11.92 -8.52 -8.29
N ARG A 22 -11.10 -9.20 -9.08
CA ARG A 22 -11.38 -9.65 -10.45
C ARG A 22 -10.83 -11.07 -10.63
N PRO A 23 -11.30 -11.84 -11.62
CA PRO A 23 -10.61 -13.07 -12.00
C PRO A 23 -9.13 -12.78 -12.30
N GLY A 24 -8.21 -13.49 -11.64
CA GLY A 24 -6.77 -13.35 -11.85
C GLY A 24 -6.09 -12.14 -11.18
N GLY A 25 -6.79 -11.31 -10.40
CA GLY A 25 -6.13 -10.20 -9.70
C GLY A 25 -7.06 -9.28 -8.92
N ALA A 26 -6.51 -8.18 -8.42
CA ALA A 26 -7.29 -7.16 -7.72
C ALA A 26 -6.74 -5.76 -7.96
N VAL A 27 -7.64 -4.78 -7.89
CA VAL A 27 -7.28 -3.37 -7.91
C VAL A 27 -7.49 -2.80 -6.51
N VAL A 28 -6.46 -2.16 -5.98
CA VAL A 28 -6.51 -1.40 -4.72
C VAL A 28 -6.50 0.07 -5.10
N ALA A 29 -7.53 0.81 -4.70
CA ALA A 29 -7.54 2.25 -4.84
C ALA A 29 -7.26 2.90 -3.48
N VAL A 30 -6.34 3.87 -3.42
CA VAL A 30 -5.92 4.56 -2.20
C VAL A 30 -6.06 6.08 -2.36
N ARG A 31 -6.57 6.75 -1.34
CA ARG A 31 -6.61 8.22 -1.28
C ARG A 31 -5.22 8.74 -0.94
N VAL A 32 -4.66 9.55 -1.84
CA VAL A 32 -3.31 10.13 -1.67
C VAL A 32 -3.38 11.59 -1.24
N LYS A 33 -4.25 12.39 -1.89
CA LYS A 33 -4.34 13.84 -1.62
C LYS A 33 -4.87 14.10 -0.21
N GLY A 34 -4.22 15.03 0.49
CA GLY A 34 -4.62 15.47 1.84
C GLY A 34 -4.35 14.43 2.93
N ARG A 35 -3.51 13.42 2.67
CA ARG A 35 -3.15 12.39 3.66
C ARG A 35 -1.66 12.37 3.97
N PRO A 36 -1.29 12.08 5.23
CA PRO A 36 0.09 11.79 5.58
C PRO A 36 0.65 10.66 4.71
N TRP A 37 1.88 10.82 4.24
CA TRP A 37 2.50 9.86 3.32
C TRP A 37 2.61 8.46 3.91
N ASN A 38 2.97 8.35 5.19
CA ASN A 38 3.01 7.08 5.92
C ASN A 38 1.64 6.38 6.00
N ALA A 39 0.54 7.13 6.06
CA ALA A 39 -0.82 6.58 6.01
C ALA A 39 -1.14 6.02 4.61
N VAL A 40 -0.68 6.68 3.55
CA VAL A 40 -0.80 6.18 2.17
C VAL A 40 -0.02 4.86 2.01
N LEU A 41 1.23 4.81 2.50
CA LEU A 41 2.05 3.60 2.46
C LEU A 41 1.42 2.45 3.26
N SER A 42 0.90 2.73 4.45
CA SER A 42 0.19 1.74 5.26
C SER A 42 -0.99 1.13 4.50
N ASP A 43 -1.80 1.96 3.83
CA ASP A 43 -2.91 1.49 3.01
C ASP A 43 -2.46 0.66 1.79
N MET A 44 -1.32 1.02 1.18
CA MET A 44 -0.73 0.22 0.11
C MET A 44 -0.26 -1.15 0.63
N ILE A 45 0.45 -1.20 1.76
CA ILE A 45 0.90 -2.47 2.36
C ILE A 45 -0.29 -3.36 2.71
N GLU A 46 -1.32 -2.80 3.36
CA GLU A 46 -2.54 -3.54 3.67
C GLU A 46 -3.27 -3.99 2.41
N GLY A 47 -3.11 -3.30 1.28
CA GLY A 47 -3.62 -3.71 -0.02
C GLY A 47 -3.06 -5.06 -0.45
N VAL A 48 -1.74 -5.26 -0.27
CA VAL A 48 -1.06 -6.52 -0.58
C VAL A 48 -1.57 -7.65 0.31
N VAL A 49 -1.67 -7.40 1.62
CA VAL A 49 -2.15 -8.39 2.60
C VAL A 49 -3.58 -8.81 2.28
N ALA A 50 -4.49 -7.85 2.10
CA ALA A 50 -5.91 -8.13 1.87
C ALA A 50 -6.15 -8.84 0.53
N VAL A 51 -5.45 -8.45 -0.53
CA VAL A 51 -5.61 -9.08 -1.85
C VAL A 51 -5.18 -10.54 -1.84
N ASN A 52 -4.11 -10.85 -1.12
CA ASN A 52 -3.53 -12.19 -1.01
C ASN A 52 -4.10 -13.02 0.15
N ASP A 53 -5.07 -12.48 0.89
CA ASP A 53 -5.70 -13.13 2.06
C ASP A 53 -4.67 -13.68 3.07
N LEU A 54 -3.60 -12.91 3.30
CA LEU A 54 -2.53 -13.37 4.18
C LEU A 54 -3.00 -13.39 5.63
N GLN A 55 -2.77 -14.53 6.28
CA GLN A 55 -3.06 -14.75 7.68
C GLN A 55 -1.79 -14.62 8.53
N PRO A 56 -1.89 -14.38 9.86
CA PRO A 56 -0.75 -14.50 10.75
C PRO A 56 -0.11 -15.91 10.67
N PRO A 57 1.23 -16.02 10.73
CA PRO A 57 2.21 -14.94 10.91
C PRO A 57 2.69 -14.28 9.61
N ALA A 58 2.33 -14.81 8.44
CA ALA A 58 2.80 -14.34 7.14
C ALA A 58 2.42 -12.87 6.89
N ALA A 59 1.20 -12.49 7.29
CA ALA A 59 0.72 -11.12 7.18
C ALA A 59 1.58 -10.12 7.98
N THR A 60 2.06 -10.51 9.17
CA THR A 60 2.93 -9.66 10.00
C THR A 60 4.30 -9.50 9.35
N ARG A 61 4.90 -10.60 8.86
CA ARG A 61 6.21 -10.56 8.19
C ARG A 61 6.18 -9.63 6.98
N ILE A 62 5.19 -9.78 6.10
CA ILE A 62 5.05 -8.93 4.91
C ILE A 62 4.86 -7.45 5.27
N ARG A 63 4.11 -7.13 6.34
CA ARG A 63 4.00 -5.74 6.81
C ARG A 63 5.35 -5.17 7.21
N THR A 64 6.10 -5.92 8.03
CA THR A 64 7.43 -5.51 8.49
C THR A 64 8.39 -5.34 7.32
N ASP A 65 8.47 -6.34 6.44
CA ASP A 65 9.41 -6.34 5.31
C ASP A 65 9.14 -5.17 4.35
N LEU A 66 7.88 -4.96 3.97
CA LEU A 66 7.51 -3.86 3.08
C LEU A 66 7.72 -2.49 3.73
N TRP A 67 7.43 -2.36 5.03
CA TRP A 67 7.66 -1.11 5.75
C TRP A 67 9.15 -0.75 5.82
N VAL A 68 10.01 -1.72 6.11
CA VAL A 68 11.47 -1.52 6.15
C VAL A 68 11.99 -1.09 4.79
N LEU A 69 11.59 -1.77 3.72
CA LEU A 69 12.01 -1.44 2.36
C LEU A 69 11.57 -0.02 1.96
N LEU A 70 10.29 0.32 2.17
CA LEU A 70 9.75 1.64 1.82
C LEU A 70 10.35 2.77 2.68
N GLY A 71 10.59 2.51 3.97
CA GLY A 71 11.27 3.45 4.86
C GLY A 71 12.69 3.77 4.39
N SER A 72 13.45 2.77 3.92
CA SER A 72 14.79 3.00 3.38
C SER A 72 14.81 3.83 2.09
N GLU A 73 13.81 3.63 1.21
CA GLU A 73 13.73 4.35 -0.07
C GLU A 73 13.36 5.83 0.12
N GLN A 74 12.54 6.13 1.12
CA GLN A 74 12.21 7.52 1.49
C GLN A 74 13.44 8.30 1.95
N VAL A 75 14.23 7.73 2.87
CA VAL A 75 15.44 8.37 3.37
C VAL A 75 16.43 8.64 2.24
N ALA A 76 16.59 7.67 1.31
CA ALA A 76 17.43 7.85 0.13
C ALA A 76 16.91 8.98 -0.79
N THR A 77 15.60 9.03 -1.04
CA THR A 77 14.97 10.07 -1.88
C THR A 77 15.10 11.45 -1.25
N GLU A 78 14.92 11.58 0.07
CA GLU A 78 15.09 12.84 0.79
C GLU A 78 16.55 13.30 0.77
N ALA A 79 17.50 12.39 1.01
CA ALA A 79 18.93 12.69 0.92
C ALA A 79 19.34 13.21 -0.47
N SER A 80 18.81 12.63 -1.55
CA SER A 80 19.06 13.10 -2.92
C SER A 80 18.43 14.45 -3.27
N ARG A 81 17.45 14.95 -2.52
CA ARG A 81 16.81 16.25 -2.76
C ARG A 81 17.51 17.42 -2.07
N VAL A 82 18.40 17.14 -1.12
CA VAL A 82 19.11 18.14 -0.31
C VAL A 82 20.54 18.36 -0.80
N ALA A 83 21.06 17.48 -1.66
CA ALA A 83 22.37 17.59 -2.33
C ALA A 83 22.27 18.33 -3.66
#